data_AF-A0A2D4SM62-F1
#
_entry.id   AF-A0A2D4SM62-F1
#
_cell.length_a   1.000
_cell.length_b   1.000
_cell.length_c   1.000
_cell.angle_alpha   90.00
_cell.angle_beta   90.00
_cell.angle_gamma   90.00
#
_symmetry.space_group_name_H-M   'P 1'
#
loop_
_entity.id
_entity.type
_entity.pdbx_description
1 polymer ?
#
loop_
_entity_poly.entity_id
_entity_poly.type
_entity_poly.pdbx_seq_one_letter_code
_entity_poly.pdbx_strand_id
1 'polypeptide(L)'
;MVDNVTRFLSKERIKERIKKKRRCRAFVLACVYRYGGWILEYASGMLKNDFIITKAAVRQDGNALQHASEELQGNYDIVMEAVKHNGAALQYASEELQNDPRVLVEAINQKRLALQSAQSQVWQKGLVDASDHYRENLDTIQTKKRVKFH
;
A
#
# COMPACT_ATOMS: atom_id res chain seq x y z
N MET A 1 -19.10 -16.22 12.16
CA MET A 1 -17.77 -15.97 12.76
C MET A 1 -16.77 -16.81 11.98
N VAL A 2 -16.05 -16.21 11.04
CA VAL A 2 -14.93 -16.87 10.34
C VAL A 2 -13.68 -16.63 11.17
N ASP A 3 -13.11 -17.69 11.71
CA ASP A 3 -12.02 -17.63 12.67
C ASP A 3 -10.82 -16.87 12.12
N ASN A 4 -10.48 -15.77 12.80
CA ASN A 4 -9.28 -14.95 12.57
C ASN A 4 -7.97 -15.77 12.64
N VAL A 5 -8.02 -17.04 13.06
CA VAL A 5 -6.90 -17.99 13.12
C VAL A 5 -6.49 -18.48 11.72
N THR A 6 -7.41 -18.63 10.77
CA THR A 6 -7.09 -19.15 9.42
C THR A 6 -6.26 -18.18 8.59
N ARG A 7 -6.39 -16.87 8.81
CA ARG A 7 -5.64 -15.83 8.08
C ARG A 7 -4.16 -15.79 8.49
N PHE A 8 -3.86 -15.99 9.78
CA PHE A 8 -2.49 -15.99 10.31
C PHE A 8 -1.70 -17.25 9.96
N LEU A 9 -2.36 -18.41 9.86
CA LEU A 9 -1.72 -19.66 9.44
C LEU A 9 -1.19 -19.63 7.99
N SER A 10 -1.70 -18.73 7.14
CA SER A 10 -1.31 -18.65 5.73
C SER A 10 0.06 -17.99 5.52
N LYS A 11 0.32 -16.83 6.15
CA LYS A 11 1.57 -16.08 5.97
C LYS A 11 2.77 -16.84 6.52
N GLU A 12 2.67 -17.44 7.70
CA GLU A 12 3.78 -18.22 8.28
C GLU A 12 4.14 -19.45 7.43
N ARG A 13 3.14 -20.17 6.92
CA ARG A 13 3.39 -21.28 5.99
C ARG A 13 4.05 -20.83 4.69
N ILE A 14 3.69 -19.67 4.17
CA ILE A 14 4.31 -19.08 2.96
C ILE A 14 5.77 -18.71 3.25
N LYS A 15 6.04 -18.04 4.38
CA LYS A 15 7.40 -17.69 4.82
C LYS A 15 8.29 -18.92 4.87
N GLU A 16 7.85 -20.00 5.52
CA GLU A 16 8.63 -21.23 5.63
C GLU A 16 8.92 -21.89 4.27
N ARG A 17 7.96 -21.86 3.34
CA ARG A 17 8.17 -22.36 1.98
C ARG A 17 9.20 -21.53 1.22
N ILE A 18 9.16 -20.20 1.36
CA ILE A 18 10.11 -19.30 0.70
C ILE A 18 11.50 -19.48 1.29
N LYS A 19 11.65 -19.56 2.62
CA LYS A 19 12.94 -19.82 3.25
C LYS A 19 13.60 -21.09 2.70
N LYS A 20 12.82 -22.16 2.51
CA LYS A 20 13.30 -23.43 1.91
C LYS A 20 13.71 -23.28 0.44
N LYS A 21 13.07 -22.38 -0.34
CA LYS A 21 13.32 -22.20 -1.78
C LYS A 21 13.76 -20.77 -2.14
N ARG A 22 14.47 -20.08 -1.24
CA ARG A 22 14.81 -18.64 -1.35
C ARG A 22 15.78 -18.27 -2.48
N ARG A 23 16.41 -19.28 -3.09
CA ARG A 23 17.31 -19.14 -4.25
C ARG A 23 16.62 -19.49 -5.57
N CYS A 24 15.40 -20.03 -5.54
CA CYS A 24 14.69 -20.41 -6.76
C CYS A 24 13.98 -19.19 -7.34
N ARG A 25 14.60 -18.59 -8.36
CA ARG A 25 14.11 -17.37 -9.04
C ARG A 25 12.63 -17.47 -9.44
N ALA A 26 12.27 -18.52 -10.18
CA ALA A 26 10.90 -18.72 -10.67
C ALA A 26 9.89 -18.85 -9.53
N PHE A 27 10.25 -19.58 -8.47
CA PHE A 27 9.38 -19.73 -7.30
C PHE A 27 9.19 -18.42 -6.54
N VAL A 28 10.28 -17.68 -6.29
CA VAL A 28 10.22 -16.38 -5.58
C VAL A 28 9.41 -15.38 -6.40
N LEU A 29 9.63 -15.30 -7.71
CA LEU A 29 8.86 -14.41 -8.58
C LEU A 29 7.37 -14.76 -8.58
N ALA A 30 7.00 -16.04 -8.66
CA ALA A 30 5.60 -16.47 -8.56
C ALA A 30 4.98 -16.11 -7.20
N CYS A 31 5.75 -16.21 -6.12
CA CYS A 31 5.31 -15.78 -4.79
C CYS A 31 5.10 -14.27 -4.72
N VAL A 32 5.99 -13.46 -5.28
CA VAL A 32 5.83 -12.00 -5.35
C VAL A 32 4.51 -11.67 -6.02
N TYR A 33 4.22 -12.21 -7.21
CA TYR A 33 2.97 -11.93 -7.92
C TYR A 33 1.70 -12.39 -7.19
N ARG A 34 1.79 -13.47 -6.39
CA ARG A 34 0.62 -14.03 -5.72
C ARG A 34 0.34 -13.40 -4.35
N TYR A 35 1.38 -12.98 -3.64
CA TYR A 35 1.27 -12.65 -2.22
C TYR A 35 1.71 -11.23 -1.88
N GLY A 36 2.45 -10.54 -2.73
CA GLY A 36 2.87 -9.15 -2.54
C GLY A 36 4.37 -8.90 -2.47
N GLY A 37 4.76 -7.63 -2.34
CA GLY A 37 6.15 -7.19 -2.32
C GLY A 37 6.96 -7.62 -1.08
N TRP A 38 6.30 -7.87 0.05
CA TRP A 38 6.93 -8.34 1.30
C TRP A 38 7.72 -9.66 1.14
N ILE A 39 7.45 -10.41 0.08
CA ILE A 39 8.17 -11.65 -0.28
C ILE A 39 9.67 -11.39 -0.47
N LEU A 40 10.05 -10.19 -0.92
CA LEU A 40 11.44 -9.81 -1.15
C LEU A 40 12.29 -9.92 0.12
N GLU A 41 11.72 -9.67 1.30
CA GLU A 41 12.38 -9.79 2.61
C GLU A 41 13.08 -11.15 2.79
N TYR A 42 12.42 -12.22 2.36
CA TYR A 42 12.82 -13.62 2.56
C TYR A 42 13.62 -14.21 1.39
N ALA A 43 13.76 -13.46 0.29
CA ALA A 43 14.56 -13.88 -0.85
C ALA A 43 16.06 -13.90 -0.49
N SER A 44 16.84 -14.73 -1.19
CA SER A 44 18.30 -14.68 -1.05
C SER A 44 18.86 -13.34 -1.56
N GLY A 45 20.03 -12.91 -1.06
CA GLY A 45 20.67 -11.65 -1.49
C GLY A 45 20.81 -11.52 -3.01
N MET A 46 21.14 -12.62 -3.71
CA MET A 46 21.19 -12.66 -5.18
C MET A 46 19.84 -12.29 -5.83
N LEU A 47 18.72 -12.73 -5.25
CA LEU A 47 17.39 -12.42 -5.78
C LEU A 47 16.86 -11.06 -5.29
N LYS A 48 17.36 -10.54 -4.17
CA LYS A 48 17.17 -9.14 -3.76
C LYS A 48 17.86 -8.16 -4.71
N ASN A 49 18.92 -8.61 -5.37
CA ASN A 49 19.59 -7.92 -6.47
C ASN A 49 19.03 -8.27 -7.87
N ASP A 50 17.95 -9.06 -7.97
CA ASP A 50 17.34 -9.37 -9.26
C ASP A 50 16.38 -8.24 -9.65
N PHE A 51 16.73 -7.51 -10.70
CA PHE A 51 15.97 -6.36 -11.19
C PHE A 51 14.48 -6.68 -11.42
N ILE A 52 14.14 -7.84 -12.00
CA ILE A 52 12.76 -8.19 -12.34
C ILE A 52 11.96 -8.51 -11.08
N ILE A 53 12.55 -9.27 -10.15
CA ILE A 53 11.89 -9.62 -8.89
C ILE A 53 11.67 -8.36 -8.05
N THR A 54 12.70 -7.54 -7.89
CA THR A 54 12.63 -6.30 -7.11
C THR A 54 11.64 -5.33 -7.73
N LYS A 55 11.65 -5.14 -9.06
CA LYS A 55 10.67 -4.30 -9.76
C LYS A 55 9.23 -4.78 -9.56
N ALA A 56 9.01 -6.09 -9.64
CA ALA A 56 7.68 -6.67 -9.40
C ALA A 56 7.23 -6.55 -7.93
N ALA A 57 8.17 -6.56 -6.99
CA ALA A 57 7.88 -6.38 -5.57
C ALA A 57 7.51 -4.92 -5.25
N VAL A 58 8.30 -3.95 -5.71
CA VAL A 58 8.05 -2.52 -5.43
C VAL A 58 6.78 -1.99 -6.11
N ARG A 59 6.37 -2.60 -7.22
CA ARG A 59 5.09 -2.30 -7.88
C ARG A 59 3.86 -2.65 -7.05
N GLN A 60 4.00 -3.62 -6.15
CA GLN A 60 2.89 -4.04 -5.28
C GLN A 60 2.95 -3.35 -3.93
N ASP A 61 4.16 -3.06 -3.45
CA ASP A 61 4.40 -2.33 -2.21
C ASP A 61 5.71 -1.57 -2.35
N GLY A 62 5.64 -0.24 -2.49
CA GLY A 62 6.83 0.59 -2.62
C GLY A 62 7.82 0.43 -1.47
N ASN A 63 7.35 0.06 -0.26
CA ASN A 63 8.24 -0.20 0.88
C ASN A 63 9.09 -1.46 0.73
N ALA A 64 8.81 -2.32 -0.26
CA ALA A 64 9.65 -3.48 -0.56
C ALA A 64 11.09 -3.08 -0.94
N LEU A 65 11.31 -1.83 -1.36
CA LEU A 65 12.63 -1.29 -1.68
C LEU A 65 13.63 -1.43 -0.52
N GLN A 66 13.17 -1.40 0.73
CA GLN A 66 14.02 -1.59 1.92
C GLN A 66 14.73 -2.95 1.96
N HIS A 67 14.21 -3.94 1.22
CA HIS A 67 14.75 -5.30 1.17
C HIS A 67 15.55 -5.58 -0.11
N ALA A 68 15.61 -4.63 -1.04
CA ALA A 68 16.46 -4.74 -2.22
C ALA A 68 17.94 -4.69 -1.82
N SER A 69 18.82 -5.06 -2.74
CA SER A 69 20.25 -4.79 -2.61
C SER A 69 20.54 -3.29 -2.60
N GLU A 70 21.66 -2.88 -2.02
CA GLU A 70 22.16 -1.51 -2.09
C GLU A 70 22.30 -1.02 -3.55
N GLU A 71 22.73 -1.90 -4.45
CA GLU A 71 22.84 -1.62 -5.89
C GLU A 71 21.47 -1.24 -6.50
N LEU A 72 20.40 -1.98 -6.17
CA LEU A 72 19.06 -1.66 -6.67
C LEU A 72 18.38 -0.53 -5.90
N GLN A 73 18.79 -0.23 -4.67
CA GLN A 73 18.41 0.99 -3.97
C GLN A 73 19.05 2.24 -4.59
N GLY A 74 20.19 2.08 -5.27
CA GLY A 74 20.79 3.12 -6.13
C GLY A 74 20.30 3.09 -7.58
N ASN A 75 19.39 2.18 -7.94
CA ASN A 75 18.89 2.09 -9.31
C ASN A 75 17.70 3.02 -9.52
N TYR A 76 17.89 4.03 -10.38
CA TYR A 76 16.87 5.05 -10.66
C TYR A 76 15.50 4.46 -11.06
N ASP A 77 15.45 3.46 -11.94
CA ASP A 77 14.19 2.90 -12.42
C ASP A 77 13.43 2.16 -11.32
N ILE A 78 14.13 1.42 -10.47
CA ILE A 78 13.53 0.71 -9.33
C ILE A 78 13.02 1.71 -8.29
N VAL A 79 13.84 2.70 -7.93
CA VAL A 79 13.46 3.73 -6.95
C VAL A 79 12.28 4.56 -7.46
N MET A 80 12.32 5.02 -8.70
CA MET A 80 11.24 5.79 -9.30
C MET A 80 9.93 4.98 -9.34
N GLU A 81 10.00 3.69 -9.66
CA GLU A 81 8.82 2.82 -9.59
C GLU A 81 8.32 2.69 -8.15
N ALA A 82 9.19 2.47 -7.16
CA ALA A 82 8.80 2.38 -5.75
C ALA A 82 8.12 3.68 -5.25
N VAL A 83 8.70 4.82 -5.58
CA VAL A 83 8.21 6.15 -5.16
C VAL A 83 6.86 6.47 -5.80
N LYS A 84 6.64 6.12 -7.07
CA LYS A 84 5.33 6.26 -7.75
C LYS A 84 4.20 5.51 -7.05
N HIS A 85 4.50 4.36 -6.44
CA HIS A 85 3.51 3.58 -5.69
C HIS A 85 3.39 4.02 -4.24
N ASN A 86 4.49 4.44 -3.62
CA ASN A 86 4.50 4.99 -2.27
C ASN A 86 5.62 6.03 -2.14
N GLY A 87 5.25 7.31 -2.05
CA GLY A 87 6.23 8.40 -1.91
C GLY A 87 7.16 8.26 -0.70
N ALA A 88 6.74 7.56 0.36
CA ALA A 88 7.59 7.30 1.53
C ALA A 88 8.71 6.28 1.26
N ALA A 89 8.64 5.52 0.16
CA ALA A 89 9.69 4.57 -0.22
C ALA A 89 11.04 5.26 -0.52
N LEU A 90 11.04 6.58 -0.78
CA LEU A 90 12.24 7.36 -1.01
C LEU A 90 13.29 7.20 0.10
N GLN A 91 12.86 7.03 1.35
CA GLN A 91 13.77 6.84 2.50
C GLN A 91 14.70 5.60 2.38
N TYR A 92 14.36 4.66 1.49
CA TYR A 92 15.14 3.44 1.26
C TYR A 92 16.03 3.50 0.02
N ALA A 93 15.97 4.60 -0.74
CA ALA A 93 16.86 4.80 -1.89
C ALA A 93 18.28 5.13 -1.43
N SER A 94 19.25 5.06 -2.35
CA SER A 94 20.59 5.59 -2.09
C SER A 94 20.56 7.08 -1.76
N GLU A 95 21.56 7.57 -1.03
CA GLU A 95 21.68 8.99 -0.66
C GLU A 95 21.65 9.91 -1.90
N GLU A 96 22.27 9.48 -3.00
CA GLU A 96 22.23 10.20 -4.27
C GLU A 96 20.81 10.37 -4.79
N LEU A 97 20.01 9.30 -4.82
CA LEU A 97 18.63 9.33 -5.33
C LEU A 97 17.64 9.95 -4.36
N GLN A 98 17.92 9.93 -3.06
CA GLN A 98 17.17 10.70 -2.07
C GLN A 98 17.25 12.20 -2.33
N ASN A 99 18.35 12.66 -2.91
CA ASN A 99 18.59 14.06 -3.26
C ASN A 99 18.33 14.38 -4.74
N ASP A 100 17.99 13.39 -5.59
CA ASP A 100 17.66 13.63 -7.00
C ASP A 100 16.36 14.43 -7.11
N PRO A 101 16.37 15.63 -7.74
CA PRO A 101 15.20 16.49 -7.82
C PRO A 101 13.98 15.83 -8.48
N ARG A 102 14.19 14.93 -9.45
CA ARG A 102 13.10 14.26 -10.18
C ARG A 102 12.40 13.26 -9.28
N VAL A 103 13.16 12.53 -8.45
CA VAL A 103 12.63 11.56 -7.50
C VAL A 103 11.91 12.28 -6.35
N LEU A 104 12.50 13.37 -5.84
CA LEU A 104 11.89 14.21 -4.80
C LEU A 104 10.54 14.79 -5.22
N VAL A 105 10.46 15.34 -6.45
CA VAL A 105 9.20 15.89 -6.98
C VAL A 105 8.13 14.81 -7.06
N GLU A 106 8.48 13.59 -7.50
CA GLU A 106 7.53 12.49 -7.54
C GLU A 106 7.06 12.10 -6.13
N ALA A 107 7.97 11.98 -5.16
CA ALA A 107 7.62 11.66 -3.77
C ALA A 107 6.68 12.70 -3.15
N ILE A 108 6.93 13.99 -3.41
CA ILE A 108 6.07 15.10 -2.97
C ILE A 108 4.70 15.01 -3.64
N ASN A 109 4.64 14.71 -4.94
CA ASN A 109 3.39 14.56 -5.67
C ASN A 109 2.53 13.43 -5.10
N GLN A 110 3.12 12.28 -4.78
CA GLN A 110 2.39 11.17 -4.17
C GLN A 110 1.84 11.55 -2.79
N LYS A 111 2.63 12.25 -1.97
CA LYS A 111 2.14 12.77 -0.68
C LYS A 111 0.99 13.77 -0.85
N ARG A 112 1.07 14.66 -1.84
CA ARG A 112 0.00 15.63 -2.16
C ARG A 112 -1.28 14.92 -2.60
N LEU A 113 -1.19 13.91 -3.46
CA LEU A 113 -2.35 13.13 -3.91
C LEU A 113 -3.03 12.41 -2.73
N ALA A 114 -2.25 11.84 -1.83
CA ALA A 114 -2.77 11.22 -0.61
C ALA A 114 -3.53 12.25 0.25
N LEU A 115 -2.99 13.46 0.45
CA LEU A 115 -3.67 14.52 1.20
C LEU A 115 -4.97 15.00 0.53
N GLN A 116 -4.98 15.19 -0.79
CA GLN A 116 -6.18 15.61 -1.53
C GLN A 116 -7.30 14.56 -1.48
N SER A 117 -6.94 13.28 -1.55
CA SER A 117 -7.89 12.18 -1.40
C SER A 117 -8.50 12.15 0.00
N ALA A 118 -7.69 12.36 1.05
CA ALA A 118 -8.15 12.43 2.43
C ALA A 118 -9.10 13.62 2.64
N GLN A 119 -8.76 14.80 2.10
CA GLN A 119 -9.63 15.97 2.18
C GLN A 119 -10.98 15.72 1.49
N SER A 120 -10.97 15.11 0.30
CA SER A 120 -12.19 14.76 -0.45
C SER A 120 -13.10 13.78 0.31
N GLN A 121 -12.53 12.81 1.03
CA GLN A 121 -13.31 11.88 1.86
C GLN A 121 -14.00 12.56 3.04
N VAL A 122 -13.34 13.55 3.67
CA VAL A 122 -13.94 14.34 4.76
C VAL A 122 -15.15 15.13 4.26
N TRP A 123 -15.04 15.77 3.09
CA TRP A 123 -16.16 16.49 2.46
C TRP A 123 -17.33 15.57 2.10
N GLN A 124 -17.06 14.37 1.57
CA GLN A 124 -18.10 13.40 1.25
C GLN A 124 -18.83 12.92 2.50
N LYS A 125 -18.10 12.59 3.57
CA LYS A 125 -18.69 12.14 4.83
C LYS A 125 -19.55 13.23 5.48
N GLY A 126 -19.05 14.47 5.51
CA GLY A 126 -19.82 15.61 6.03
C GLY A 126 -21.11 15.90 5.26
N LEU A 127 -21.16 15.65 3.95
CA LEU A 127 -22.39 15.77 3.14
C LEU A 127 -23.41 14.68 3.47
N VAL A 128 -22.97 13.43 3.69
CA VAL A 128 -23.86 12.33 4.08
C VAL A 128 -24.45 12.58 5.46
N ASP A 129 -23.61 12.92 6.44
CA ASP A 129 -24.02 13.21 7.83
C ASP A 129 -25.03 14.38 7.88
N ALA A 130 -24.81 15.42 7.07
CA ALA A 130 -25.77 16.53 6.94
C ALA A 130 -27.11 16.06 6.33
N SER A 131 -27.08 15.25 5.28
CA SER A 131 -28.29 14.75 4.62
C SER A 131 -29.13 13.82 5.50
N ASP A 132 -28.49 13.02 6.34
CA ASP A 132 -29.15 12.11 7.29
C ASP A 132 -29.80 12.89 8.43
N HIS A 133 -29.12 13.92 8.94
CA HIS A 133 -29.68 14.83 9.94
C HIS A 133 -30.91 15.61 9.42
N TYR A 134 -30.95 15.96 8.13
CA TYR A 134 -32.15 16.57 7.52
C TYR A 134 -33.30 15.56 7.32
N ARG A 135 -33.03 14.28 7.02
CA ARG A 135 -34.05 13.24 6.89
C ARG A 135 -34.73 12.90 8.21
N GLU A 136 -33.96 12.72 9.28
CA GLU A 136 -34.50 12.38 10.61
C GLU A 136 -35.40 13.50 11.17
N ASN A 137 -35.03 14.76 10.93
CA ASN A 137 -35.85 15.90 11.33
C ASN A 137 -37.19 15.96 10.57
N LEU A 138 -37.20 15.62 9.28
CA LEU A 138 -38.44 15.56 8.49
C LEU A 138 -39.39 14.46 9.00
N ASP A 139 -38.87 13.26 9.28
CA ASP A 139 -39.66 12.15 9.82
C ASP A 139 -40.20 12.46 11.24
N THR A 140 -39.40 13.15 12.06
CA THR A 140 -39.80 13.61 13.40
C THR A 140 -40.90 14.67 13.34
N ILE A 141 -40.86 15.57 12.35
CA ILE A 141 -41.89 16.60 12.15
C ILE A 141 -43.20 15.99 11.62
N GLN A 142 -43.12 15.02 10.71
CA GLN A 142 -44.30 14.35 10.16
C GLN A 142 -45.00 13.47 11.20
N THR A 143 -44.25 12.74 12.02
CA THR A 143 -44.80 11.93 13.12
C THR A 143 -45.46 12.80 14.19
N LYS A 144 -44.84 13.91 14.62
CA LYS A 144 -45.44 14.85 15.58
C LYS A 144 -46.71 15.54 15.07
N LYS A 145 -46.85 15.77 13.76
CA LYS A 145 -48.10 16.28 13.16
C LYS A 145 -49.22 15.23 13.19
N ARG A 146 -48.91 13.94 13.10
CA ARG A 146 -49.90 12.86 13.05
C ARG A 146 -50.54 12.56 14.42
N VAL A 147 -49.82 12.80 15.52
CA VAL A 147 -50.27 12.51 16.89
C VAL A 147 -51.17 13.62 17.48
N LYS A 148 -51.18 14.83 16.90
CA LYS A 148 -51.98 15.97 17.39
C LYS A 148 -53.43 16.04 16.88
N PHE A 149 -53.90 15.03 16.14
CA PHE A 149 -55.25 15.00 15.53
C PHE A 149 -56.15 13.86 16.04
N HIS A 150 -55.90 13.33 17.24
CA HIS A 150 -56.82 12.43 17.97
C HIS A 150 -57.06 13.02 19.35
#